data_AF-A0A125RCZ9-F1
#
_entry.id   AF-A0A125RCZ9-F1
#
_cell.length_a   1.000
_cell.length_b   1.000
_cell.length_c   1.000
_cell.angle_alpha   90.00
_cell.angle_beta   90.00
_cell.angle_gamma   90.00
#
_symmetry.space_group_name_H-M   'P 1'
#
loop_
_entity.id
_entity.type
_entity.pdbx_description
1 polymer ?
#
loop_
_entity_poly.entity_id
_entity_poly.type
_entity_poly.pdbx_seq_one_letter_code
_entity_poly.pdbx_strand_id
1 'polypeptide(L)'
;MMINWQEEITKIDPDIKFRAQGGWLKTINKLDKTVKNGYSLVGDFVQAGDFEENYDEGLYLDCNKEGSAKKPQQDYRLFRFRDGKVRLLDMVIDGSQGWAVDLWDAVESEL
;
A
#
# COMPACT_ATOMS: atom_id res chain seq x y z
N MET A 1 12.00 2.89 -11.78
CA MET A 1 12.18 4.29 -11.35
C MET A 1 12.77 4.30 -9.95
N MET A 2 13.86 5.05 -9.76
CA MET A 2 14.49 5.17 -8.44
C MET A 2 13.68 6.14 -7.58
N ILE A 3 13.05 5.64 -6.53
CA ILE A 3 12.32 6.47 -5.56
C ILE A 3 12.61 6.00 -4.14
N ASN A 4 12.58 6.95 -3.21
CA ASN A 4 12.51 6.63 -1.79
C ASN A 4 11.02 6.57 -1.38
N TRP A 5 10.51 5.35 -1.27
CA TRP A 5 9.10 5.09 -0.96
C TRP A 5 8.67 5.72 0.37
N GLN A 6 9.51 5.56 1.39
CA GLN A 6 9.25 6.08 2.73
C GLN A 6 9.13 7.61 2.71
N GLU A 7 10.07 8.30 2.05
CA GLU A 7 10.03 9.76 1.94
C GLU A 7 8.75 10.26 1.25
N GLU A 8 8.31 9.58 0.19
CA GLU A 8 7.09 9.94 -0.52
C GLU A 8 5.84 9.77 0.35
N ILE A 9 5.74 8.67 1.12
CA ILE A 9 4.64 8.54 2.08
C ILE A 9 4.71 9.60 3.16
N THR A 10 5.87 9.85 3.75
CA THR A 10 6.00 10.84 4.83
C THR A 10 5.71 12.26 4.34
N LYS A 11 5.85 12.55 3.04
CA LYS A 11 5.37 13.82 2.45
C LYS A 11 3.83 13.88 2.38
N ILE A 12 3.18 12.74 2.09
CA ILE A 12 1.72 12.63 1.99
C ILE A 12 1.07 12.61 3.39
N ASP A 13 1.68 11.90 4.33
CA ASP A 13 1.22 11.67 5.70
C ASP A 13 2.41 11.90 6.67
N PRO A 14 2.65 13.15 7.10
CA PRO A 14 3.79 13.49 7.95
C PRO A 14 3.77 12.88 9.35
N ASP A 15 2.59 12.48 9.84
CA ASP A 15 2.41 11.95 11.19
C ASP A 15 2.55 10.42 11.25
N ILE A 16 2.71 9.76 10.10
CA ILE A 16 2.81 8.31 10.00
C ILE A 16 4.01 7.77 10.79
N LYS A 17 3.78 6.73 11.59
CA LYS A 17 4.88 5.92 12.14
C LYS A 17 5.19 4.79 11.18
N PHE A 18 5.90 5.14 10.10
CA PHE A 18 6.19 4.22 9.01
C PHE A 18 6.87 2.94 9.52
N ARG A 19 6.24 1.80 9.24
CA ARG A 19 6.67 0.44 9.57
C ARG A 19 7.01 0.21 11.06
N ALA A 20 6.48 1.00 11.98
CA ALA A 20 6.84 0.92 13.40
C ALA A 20 6.54 -0.43 14.05
N GLN A 21 5.55 -1.17 13.56
CA GLN A 21 5.22 -2.54 13.96
C GLN A 21 5.31 -3.52 12.76
N GLY A 22 6.07 -3.13 11.73
CA GLY A 22 6.21 -3.86 10.48
C GLY A 22 5.19 -3.44 9.41
N GLY A 23 4.98 -4.31 8.43
CA GLY A 23 4.20 -4.00 7.25
C GLY A 23 4.80 -4.66 6.01
N TRP A 24 4.22 -4.38 4.86
CA TRP A 24 4.70 -4.87 3.57
C TRP A 24 4.25 -3.96 2.45
N LEU A 25 4.90 -4.07 1.31
CA LEU A 25 4.48 -3.45 0.06
C LEU A 25 4.29 -4.58 -0.96
N LYS A 26 3.26 -4.47 -1.78
CA LYS A 26 3.05 -5.41 -2.90
C LYS A 26 2.59 -4.67 -4.14
N THR A 27 2.83 -5.25 -5.30
CA THR A 27 2.22 -4.81 -6.56
C THR A 27 0.76 -5.25 -6.63
N ILE A 28 -0.03 -4.57 -7.46
CA ILE A 28 -1.37 -5.01 -7.85
C ILE A 28 -1.42 -5.06 -9.37
N ASN A 29 -1.55 -6.27 -9.90
CA ASN A 29 -1.60 -6.53 -11.34
C ASN A 29 -2.98 -7.03 -11.76
N LYS A 30 -3.80 -7.48 -10.80
CA LYS A 30 -5.14 -8.02 -11.06
C LYS A 30 -6.04 -7.87 -9.85
N LEU A 31 -7.34 -7.75 -10.10
CA LEU A 31 -8.40 -7.81 -9.11
C LEU A 31 -9.16 -9.15 -9.18
N ASP A 32 -9.29 -9.85 -8.07
CA ASP A 32 -10.08 -11.06 -7.90
C ASP A 32 -11.25 -10.82 -6.94
N LYS A 33 -12.44 -10.57 -7.49
CA LYS A 33 -13.67 -10.29 -6.74
C LYS A 33 -14.32 -11.53 -6.11
N THR A 34 -13.75 -12.73 -6.29
CA THR A 34 -14.27 -13.96 -5.66
C THR A 34 -13.96 -14.04 -4.15
N VAL A 35 -12.95 -13.31 -3.71
CA VAL A 35 -12.56 -13.14 -2.29
C VAL A 35 -12.72 -11.68 -1.90
N LYS A 36 -13.02 -11.39 -0.62
CA LYS A 36 -13.30 -10.02 -0.14
C LYS A 36 -12.21 -9.43 0.77
N ASN A 37 -11.09 -10.13 0.91
CA ASN A 37 -9.98 -9.72 1.78
C ASN A 37 -8.78 -9.28 0.92
N GLY A 38 -7.62 -9.06 1.56
CA GLY A 38 -6.41 -8.62 0.86
C GLY A 38 -5.94 -9.53 -0.29
N TYR A 39 -6.43 -10.77 -0.40
CA TYR A 39 -6.16 -11.66 -1.53
C TYR A 39 -6.91 -11.28 -2.82
N SER A 40 -7.95 -10.43 -2.71
CA SER A 40 -8.61 -9.86 -3.89
C SER A 40 -7.68 -8.96 -4.71
N LEU A 41 -6.69 -8.36 -4.05
CA LEU A 41 -5.70 -7.48 -4.65
C LEU A 41 -4.48 -8.32 -5.04
N VAL A 42 -4.47 -8.87 -6.25
CA VAL A 42 -3.50 -9.87 -6.70
C VAL A 42 -2.25 -9.20 -7.25
N GLY A 43 -1.10 -9.62 -6.74
CA GLY A 43 0.22 -9.22 -7.21
C GLY A 43 1.32 -9.76 -6.31
N ASP A 44 2.54 -9.33 -6.55
CA ASP A 44 3.74 -9.85 -5.92
C ASP A 44 4.21 -8.93 -4.78
N PHE A 45 4.65 -9.53 -3.68
CA PHE A 45 5.28 -8.78 -2.60
C PHE A 45 6.61 -8.21 -3.08
N VAL A 46 6.79 -6.92 -2.84
CA VAL A 46 8.08 -6.28 -3.08
C VAL A 46 9.03 -6.70 -1.96
N GLN A 47 10.27 -7.01 -2.32
CA GLN A 47 11.27 -7.44 -1.36
C GLN A 47 11.45 -6.38 -0.28
N ALA A 48 11.50 -6.81 0.98
CA ALA A 48 11.83 -5.92 2.09
C ALA A 48 13.33 -5.57 1.99
N GLY A 49 13.66 -4.28 1.96
CA GLY A 49 15.01 -3.78 1.67
C GLY A 49 15.15 -2.28 1.93
N ASP A 50 16.19 -1.68 1.37
CA ASP A 50 16.36 -0.22 1.41
C ASP A 50 15.14 0.43 0.74
N PHE A 51 14.58 1.48 1.35
CA PHE A 51 13.38 2.13 0.82
C PHE A 51 13.65 2.95 -0.45
N GLU A 52 14.93 3.17 -0.76
CA GLU A 52 15.45 3.79 -1.97
C GLU A 52 15.84 2.72 -2.99
N GLU A 53 14.86 2.27 -3.76
CA GLU A 53 15.00 1.18 -4.73
C GLU A 53 14.44 1.58 -6.10
N ASN A 54 14.75 0.77 -7.11
CA ASN A 54 14.12 0.88 -8.42
C ASN A 54 12.78 0.14 -8.40
N TYR A 55 11.69 0.90 -8.29
CA TYR A 55 10.33 0.37 -8.42
C TYR A 55 9.86 0.46 -9.87
N ASP A 56 9.10 -0.53 -10.34
CA ASP A 56 8.45 -0.43 -11.64
C ASP A 56 7.28 0.55 -11.60
N GLU A 57 6.85 1.02 -12.77
CA GLU A 57 5.60 1.76 -12.85
C GLU A 57 4.42 0.81 -12.67
N GLY A 58 3.42 1.22 -11.91
CA GLY A 58 2.27 0.36 -11.64
C GLY A 58 1.50 0.74 -10.38
N LEU A 59 0.59 -0.17 -10.01
CA LEU A 59 -0.17 -0.06 -8.78
C LEU A 59 0.53 -0.80 -7.65
N TYR A 60 0.57 -0.15 -6.50
CA TYR A 60 1.19 -0.66 -5.30
C TYR A 60 0.25 -0.54 -4.12
N LEU A 61 0.25 -1.56 -3.27
CA LEU A 61 -0.48 -1.57 -2.01
C LEU A 61 0.49 -1.62 -0.86
N ASP A 62 0.50 -0.55 -0.09
CA ASP A 62 1.23 -0.43 1.15
C ASP A 62 0.35 -0.91 2.30
N CYS A 63 0.87 -1.82 3.11
CA CYS A 63 0.33 -2.17 4.40
C CYS A 63 1.27 -1.64 5.48
N ASN A 64 0.86 -0.59 6.18
CA ASN A 64 1.58 -0.04 7.32
C ASN A 64 1.02 -0.60 8.63
N LYS A 65 1.87 -1.17 9.49
CA LYS A 65 1.49 -1.51 10.86
C LYS A 65 2.12 -0.53 11.82
N GLU A 66 1.28 0.15 12.59
CA GLU A 66 1.70 1.11 13.60
C GLU A 66 0.86 0.99 14.88
N GLY A 67 0.90 2.03 15.71
CA GLY A 67 0.29 2.00 17.03
C GLY A 67 1.16 1.31 18.08
N SER A 68 0.52 0.76 19.10
CA SER A 68 1.21 0.10 20.22
C SER A 68 1.01 -1.41 20.14
N ALA A 69 1.91 -2.20 20.76
CA ALA A 69 1.74 -3.66 20.83
C ALA A 69 0.37 -4.10 21.42
N LYS A 70 -0.27 -3.26 22.25
CA LYS A 70 -1.59 -3.53 22.86
C LYS A 70 -2.77 -3.08 21.99
N LYS A 71 -2.53 -2.15 21.06
CA LYS A 71 -3.50 -1.59 20.13
C LYS A 71 -2.78 -1.36 18.80
N PRO A 72 -2.53 -2.45 18.05
CA PRO A 72 -1.92 -2.32 16.73
C PRO A 72 -2.95 -1.70 15.79
N GLN A 73 -2.50 -0.76 14.97
CA GLN A 73 -3.26 -0.17 13.89
C GLN A 73 -2.67 -0.69 12.58
N GLN A 74 -3.53 -1.09 11.65
CA GLN A 74 -3.10 -1.58 10.35
C GLN A 74 -3.78 -0.81 9.23
N ASP A 75 -2.99 0.03 8.56
CA ASP A 75 -3.47 0.90 7.50
C ASP A 75 -3.05 0.35 6.14
N TYR A 76 -3.94 0.52 5.17
CA TYR A 76 -3.72 0.10 3.79
C TYR A 76 -3.81 1.33 2.89
N ARG A 77 -2.79 1.58 2.08
CA ARG A 77 -2.73 2.74 1.20
C ARG A 77 -2.44 2.25 -0.23
N LEU A 78 -3.30 2.62 -1.16
CA LEU A 78 -3.20 2.28 -2.58
C LEU A 78 -2.49 3.41 -3.32
N PHE A 79 -1.45 3.07 -4.06
CA PHE A 79 -0.62 4.04 -4.76
C PHE A 79 -0.47 3.72 -6.24
N ARG A 80 -0.33 4.77 -7.04
CA ARG A 80 0.14 4.69 -8.41
C ARG A 80 1.55 5.25 -8.51
N PHE A 81 2.47 4.43 -9.01
CA PHE A 81 3.83 4.85 -9.34
C PHE A 81 3.87 5.10 -10.84
N ARG A 82 4.18 6.34 -11.24
CA ARG A 82 4.20 6.75 -12.64
C ARG A 82 5.04 8.02 -12.82
N ASP A 83 5.84 8.08 -13.87
CA ASP A 83 6.63 9.26 -14.25
C ASP A 83 7.54 9.78 -13.11
N GLY A 84 8.12 8.86 -12.32
CA GLY A 84 8.99 9.23 -11.20
C GLY A 84 8.25 9.79 -9.98
N LYS A 85 6.92 9.67 -9.91
CA LYS A 85 6.09 10.18 -8.81
C LYS A 85 5.21 9.11 -8.21
N VAL A 86 4.92 9.29 -6.92
CA VAL A 86 3.91 8.53 -6.18
C VAL A 86 2.63 9.34 -6.10
N ARG A 87 1.49 8.71 -6.38
CA ARG A 87 0.17 9.29 -6.11
C ARG A 87 -0.61 8.36 -5.19
N LEU A 88 -1.13 8.89 -4.09
CA LEU A 88 -2.11 8.19 -3.27
C LEU A 88 -3.45 8.18 -4.03
N LEU A 89 -3.98 7.00 -4.27
CA LEU A 89 -5.27 6.80 -4.94
C LEU A 89 -6.39 6.67 -3.92
N ASP A 90 -6.19 5.83 -2.91
CA ASP A 90 -7.17 5.57 -1.87
C ASP A 90 -6.50 4.96 -0.63
N MET A 91 -7.19 4.96 0.51
CA MET A 91 -6.67 4.43 1.77
C MET A 91 -7.75 3.93 2.70
N VAL A 92 -7.42 2.88 3.46
CA VAL A 92 -8.22 2.38 4.58
C VAL A 92 -7.38 2.46 5.85
N ILE A 93 -7.84 3.26 6.81
CA ILE A 93 -7.25 3.38 8.14
C ILE A 93 -7.83 2.32 9.07
N ASP A 94 -6.96 1.67 9.86
CA ASP A 94 -7.32 0.62 10.81
C ASP A 94 -8.24 -0.45 10.20
N GLY A 95 -7.79 -1.01 9.07
CA GLY A 95 -8.59 -1.87 8.22
C GLY A 95 -9.05 -3.14 8.93
N SER A 96 -10.37 -3.30 9.01
CA SER A 96 -11.04 -4.48 9.58
C SER A 96 -11.27 -5.59 8.55
N GLN A 97 -11.96 -6.69 8.90
CA GLN A 97 -12.26 -7.73 7.92
C GLN A 97 -13.06 -7.17 6.73
N GLY A 98 -12.56 -7.39 5.51
CA GLY A 98 -13.22 -6.92 4.29
C GLY A 98 -12.68 -5.62 3.72
N TRP A 99 -11.71 -4.96 4.38
CA TRP A 99 -11.11 -3.68 3.97
C TRP A 99 -10.71 -3.59 2.49
N ALA A 100 -10.36 -4.71 1.87
CA ALA A 100 -9.89 -4.72 0.49
C ALA A 100 -10.97 -4.32 -0.51
N VAL A 101 -12.25 -4.57 -0.19
CA VAL A 101 -13.39 -4.20 -1.05
C VAL A 101 -13.48 -2.68 -1.21
N ASP A 102 -13.12 -1.93 -0.16
CA ASP A 102 -13.18 -0.47 -0.17
C ASP A 102 -12.19 0.12 -1.19
N LEU A 103 -11.15 -0.62 -1.58
CA LEU A 103 -10.15 -0.21 -2.58
C LEU A 103 -10.47 -0.68 -4.00
N TRP A 104 -11.52 -1.47 -4.22
CA TRP A 104 -11.78 -2.11 -5.52
C TRP A 104 -12.04 -1.09 -6.63
N ASP A 105 -12.86 -0.08 -6.37
CA ASP A 105 -13.22 0.92 -7.37
C ASP A 105 -11.98 1.69 -7.85
N ALA A 106 -11.08 2.06 -6.92
CA ALA A 106 -9.82 2.71 -7.24
C ALA A 106 -8.89 1.80 -8.05
N VAL A 107 -8.81 0.52 -7.70
CA VAL A 107 -8.00 -0.47 -8.45
C VAL A 107 -8.55 -0.68 -9.87
N GLU A 108 -9.87 -0.79 -10.05
CA GLU A 108 -10.49 -0.95 -11.37
C GLU A 108 -10.31 0.26 -12.27
N SER A 109 -10.22 1.47 -11.71
CA SER A 109 -9.97 2.67 -12.50
C SER A 109 -8.56 2.77 -13.09
N GLU A 110 -7.60 1.99 -12.56
CA GLU A 110 -6.17 2.13 -12.84
C GLU A 110 -5.54 0.88 -13.51
N LEU A 111 -6.24 -0.26 -13.50
CA LEU A 111 -5.90 -1.47 -14.26
C LEU A 111 -6.43 -1.39 -15.70
#